data_AF-A0A522UCS2-F1
#
_entry.id   AF-A0A522UCS2-F1
#
_cell.length_a   1.000
_cell.length_b   1.000
_cell.length_c   1.000
_cell.angle_alpha   90.00
_cell.angle_beta   90.00
_cell.angle_gamma   90.00
#
_symmetry.space_group_name_H-M   'P 1'
#
loop_
_entity.id
_entity.type
_entity.pdbx_description
1 polymer ?
#
loop_
_entity_poly.entity_id
_entity_poly.type
_entity_poly.pdbx_seq_one_letter_code
_entity_poly.pdbx_strand_id
1 'polypeptide(L)'
;MTPKAQFRATIYAPFEVNTSDFKVNVGIENTGNIPIYGVNLSINSGNTTSLDIDDVKNKNKSIAWIPSNTAISNEWLMKVKNKTGWETIQANINSSNAGNQIITTRVNLTSP
;
A
#
# COMPACT_ATOMS: atom_id res chain seq x y z
N MET A 1 4.93 5.74 -31.47
CA MET A 1 4.60 5.07 -30.19
C MET A 1 3.38 5.77 -29.59
N THR A 2 2.32 5.03 -29.28
CA THR A 2 1.14 5.60 -28.62
C THR A 2 1.47 5.93 -27.16
N PRO A 3 1.15 7.12 -26.64
CA PRO A 3 1.35 7.42 -25.23
C PRO A 3 0.58 6.44 -24.34
N LYS A 4 1.22 5.94 -23.28
CA LYS A 4 0.63 4.94 -22.39
C LYS A 4 0.97 5.27 -20.94
N ALA A 5 -0.05 5.44 -20.10
CA ALA A 5 0.12 5.45 -18.66
C ALA A 5 0.16 4.01 -18.17
N GLN A 6 1.15 3.66 -17.36
CA GLN A 6 1.33 2.33 -16.82
C GLN A 6 2.14 2.42 -15.53
N PHE A 7 1.75 1.66 -14.51
CA PHE A 7 2.53 1.60 -13.28
C PHE A 7 2.87 0.17 -12.86
N ARG A 8 3.83 0.08 -11.95
CA ARG A 8 4.08 -1.08 -11.10
C ARG A 8 3.94 -0.64 -9.65
N ALA A 9 3.38 -1.49 -8.81
CA ALA A 9 3.27 -1.22 -7.39
C ALA A 9 4.01 -2.28 -6.57
N THR A 10 4.58 -1.87 -5.44
CA THR A 10 5.25 -2.74 -4.47
C THR A 10 4.72 -2.45 -3.07
N ILE A 11 4.69 -3.47 -2.22
CA ILE A 11 4.29 -3.35 -0.82
C ILE A 11 5.37 -3.99 0.05
N TYR A 12 5.80 -3.26 1.05
CA TYR A 12 6.81 -3.68 1.99
C TYR A 12 6.29 -3.56 3.42
N ALA A 13 6.43 -4.63 4.18
CA ALA A 13 6.16 -4.70 5.61
C ALA A 13 7.21 -5.62 6.26
N PRO A 14 7.49 -5.47 7.56
CA PRO A 14 8.33 -6.42 8.30
C PRO A 14 7.75 -7.83 8.22
N PHE A 15 8.62 -8.83 8.05
CA PHE A 15 8.21 -10.24 8.03
C PHE A 15 7.70 -10.71 9.40
N GLU A 16 8.37 -10.29 10.47
CA GLU A 16 7.99 -10.55 11.87
C GLU A 16 7.76 -9.23 12.62
N VAL A 17 6.70 -9.19 13.42
CA VAL A 17 6.30 -8.01 14.20
C VAL A 17 6.02 -8.44 15.65
N ASN A 18 6.86 -7.99 16.58
CA ASN A 18 6.69 -8.19 18.02
C ASN A 18 6.32 -6.88 18.78
N THR A 19 6.29 -5.76 18.07
CA THR A 19 5.97 -4.42 18.59
C THR A 19 4.45 -4.17 18.63
N SER A 20 4.04 -3.02 19.19
CA SER A 20 2.64 -2.55 19.19
C SER A 20 2.21 -1.99 17.83
N ASP A 21 3.16 -1.58 17.02
CA ASP A 21 2.95 -0.95 15.73
C ASP A 21 4.13 -1.21 14.80
N PHE A 22 3.88 -1.04 13.51
CA PHE A 22 4.89 -1.15 12.46
C PHE A 22 4.48 -0.34 11.24
N LYS A 23 5.46 -0.04 10.39
CA LYS A 23 5.25 0.71 9.16
C LYS A 23 5.07 -0.22 7.97
N VAL A 24 4.12 0.11 7.10
CA VAL A 24 3.95 -0.49 5.78
C VAL A 24 4.19 0.58 4.74
N ASN A 25 5.03 0.28 3.75
CA ASN A 25 5.32 1.17 2.64
C ASN A 25 4.75 0.61 1.34
N VAL A 26 4.01 1.44 0.59
CA VAL A 26 3.55 1.12 -0.76
C VAL A 26 4.27 2.03 -1.75
N GLY A 27 5.07 1.42 -2.62
CA GLY A 27 5.72 2.08 -3.74
C GLY A 27 4.84 2.05 -4.99
N ILE A 28 4.82 3.14 -5.75
CA ILE A 28 4.23 3.20 -7.09
C ILE A 28 5.27 3.79 -8.03
N GLU A 29 5.59 3.06 -9.10
CA GLU A 29 6.50 3.49 -10.16
C GLU A 29 5.71 3.69 -11.45
N ASN A 30 5.73 4.90 -12.00
CA ASN A 30 5.20 5.18 -13.33
C ASN A 30 6.19 4.71 -14.40
N THR A 31 5.95 3.52 -14.93
CA THR A 31 6.72 2.92 -16.02
C THR A 31 6.32 3.42 -17.43
N GLY A 32 5.31 4.29 -17.49
CA GLY A 32 4.80 4.88 -18.72
C GLY A 32 5.52 6.16 -19.12
N ASN A 33 5.30 6.57 -20.37
CA ASN A 33 5.87 7.79 -20.94
C ASN A 33 4.97 9.02 -20.78
N ILE A 34 3.83 8.89 -20.09
CA ILE A 34 2.95 9.99 -19.71
C ILE A 34 2.64 9.95 -18.22
N PRO A 35 2.22 11.07 -17.61
CA PRO A 35 1.79 11.09 -16.23
C PRO A 35 0.59 10.17 -15.94
N ILE A 36 0.56 9.64 -14.73
CA ILE A 36 -0.61 8.96 -14.17
C ILE A 36 -1.44 9.99 -13.42
N TYR A 37 -2.76 9.99 -13.59
CA TYR A 37 -3.66 10.91 -12.90
C TYR A 37 -4.60 10.19 -11.95
N GLY A 38 -5.11 10.94 -10.97
CA GLY A 38 -6.20 10.54 -10.09
C GLY A 38 -5.95 9.21 -9.38
N VAL A 39 -4.77 9.07 -8.76
CA VAL A 39 -4.40 7.83 -8.08
C VAL A 39 -5.01 7.80 -6.69
N ASN A 40 -5.83 6.78 -6.44
CA ASN A 40 -6.38 6.49 -5.13
C ASN A 40 -5.72 5.23 -4.58
N LEU A 41 -5.02 5.37 -3.46
CA LEU A 41 -4.37 4.29 -2.74
C LEU A 41 -5.20 3.99 -1.51
N SER A 42 -5.44 2.71 -1.24
CA SER A 42 -6.01 2.27 0.02
C SER A 42 -5.22 1.09 0.57
N ILE A 43 -5.11 1.00 1.89
CA ILE A 43 -4.52 -0.15 2.56
C ILE A 43 -5.57 -0.83 3.44
N ASN A 44 -5.56 -2.16 3.48
CA ASN A 44 -6.45 -2.95 4.32
C ASN A 44 -5.67 -4.13 4.94
N SER A 45 -5.92 -4.43 6.22
CA SER A 45 -5.58 -5.71 6.82
C SER A 45 -6.71 -6.68 6.51
N GLY A 46 -6.45 -7.73 5.74
CA GLY A 46 -7.47 -8.60 5.15
C GLY A 46 -8.43 -9.25 6.15
N ASN A 47 -9.53 -8.56 6.47
CA ASN A 47 -10.62 -8.99 7.36
C ASN A 47 -10.21 -9.49 8.75
N THR A 48 -9.11 -9.00 9.32
CA THR A 48 -8.63 -9.49 10.61
C THR A 48 -8.83 -8.48 11.73
N THR A 49 -9.20 -9.01 12.91
CA THR A 49 -9.30 -8.24 14.15
C THR A 49 -7.93 -7.88 14.74
N SER A 50 -6.86 -8.47 14.22
CA SER A 50 -5.50 -8.39 14.79
C SER A 50 -4.73 -7.15 14.37
N LEU A 51 -5.10 -6.52 13.26
CA LEU A 51 -4.44 -5.34 12.73
C LEU A 51 -5.46 -4.21 12.52
N ASP A 52 -5.07 -3.00 12.89
CA ASP A 52 -5.79 -1.79 12.53
C ASP A 52 -4.83 -0.75 11.96
N ILE A 53 -5.37 0.14 11.15
CA ILE A 53 -4.60 1.26 10.62
C ILE A 53 -4.86 2.44 11.55
N ASP A 54 -3.80 2.97 12.16
CA ASP A 54 -3.90 3.91 13.28
C ASP A 54 -4.77 5.14 12.94
N ASP A 55 -4.76 5.53 11.68
CA ASP A 55 -5.51 6.66 11.21
C ASP A 55 -6.49 6.26 10.10
N VAL A 56 -7.77 6.19 10.48
CA VAL A 56 -8.89 5.92 9.56
C VAL A 56 -8.93 6.94 8.41
N LYS A 57 -8.46 8.19 8.62
CA LYS A 57 -8.38 9.20 7.55
C LYS A 57 -7.21 8.95 6.60
N ASN A 58 -6.17 8.25 7.05
CA ASN A 58 -5.04 7.85 6.21
C ASN A 58 -5.26 6.50 5.53
N LYS A 59 -6.33 5.73 5.83
CA LYS A 59 -6.62 4.46 5.11
C LYS A 59 -6.67 4.65 3.60
N ASN A 60 -7.09 5.83 3.15
CA ASN A 60 -7.09 6.23 1.76
C ASN A 60 -6.16 7.44 1.55
N LYS A 61 -5.37 7.41 0.47
CA LYS A 61 -4.56 8.55 0.02
C LYS A 61 -4.91 8.86 -1.43
N SER A 62 -5.12 10.14 -1.73
CA SER A 62 -5.34 10.61 -3.10
C SER A 62 -4.12 11.38 -3.59
N ILE A 63 -3.66 11.03 -4.78
CA ILE A 63 -2.50 11.64 -5.43
C ILE A 63 -2.98 12.15 -6.78
N ALA A 64 -2.92 13.47 -6.94
CA ALA A 64 -3.44 14.14 -8.12
C ALA A 64 -2.77 13.61 -9.41
N TRP A 65 -1.45 13.47 -9.38
CA TRP A 65 -0.69 12.90 -10.49
C TRP A 65 0.68 12.36 -10.06
N ILE A 66 1.22 11.43 -10.86
CA ILE A 66 2.58 10.91 -10.75
C ILE A 66 3.28 11.18 -12.10
N PRO A 67 4.41 11.93 -12.12
CA PRO A 67 5.15 12.19 -13.36
C PRO A 67 5.55 10.90 -14.11
N SER A 68 5.81 11.00 -15.41
CA SER A 68 6.37 9.89 -16.20
C SER A 68 7.74 9.47 -15.69
N ASN A 69 8.02 8.17 -15.64
CA ASN A 69 9.32 7.61 -15.22
C ASN A 69 9.77 8.04 -13.81
N THR A 70 8.83 8.27 -12.91
CA THR A 70 9.12 8.56 -11.50
C THR A 70 8.47 7.53 -10.59
N ALA A 71 8.99 7.45 -9.37
CA ALA A 71 8.44 6.63 -8.30
C ALA A 71 8.07 7.50 -7.10
N ILE A 72 7.03 7.06 -6.38
CA ILE A 72 6.60 7.63 -5.12
C ILE A 72 6.43 6.51 -4.10
N SER A 73 6.55 6.86 -2.81
CA SER A 73 6.28 5.95 -1.70
C SER A 73 5.27 6.57 -0.76
N ASN A 74 4.38 5.73 -0.23
CA ASN A 74 3.43 6.11 0.80
C ASN A 74 3.57 5.17 2.00
N GLU A 75 3.72 5.75 3.18
CA GLU A 75 3.83 5.01 4.43
C GLU A 75 2.48 5.00 5.18
N TRP A 76 2.17 3.87 5.81
CA TRP A 76 1.10 3.71 6.78
C TRP A 76 1.63 3.13 8.08
N LEU A 77 1.16 3.67 9.20
CA LEU A 77 1.37 3.08 10.52
C LEU A 77 0.24 2.09 10.81
N MET A 78 0.63 0.82 10.98
CA MET A 78 -0.25 -0.27 11.39
C MET A 78 -0.13 -0.48 12.89
N LYS A 79 -1.26 -0.62 13.59
CA LYS A 79 -1.36 -0.99 14.99
C LYS A 79 -1.71 -2.47 15.13
N VAL A 80 -0.99 -3.15 16.01
CA VAL A 80 -1.26 -4.54 16.37
C VAL A 80 -2.25 -4.56 17.54
N LYS A 81 -3.43 -5.13 17.31
CA LYS A 81 -4.49 -5.30 18.32
C LYS A 81 -4.40 -6.65 19.03
N ASN A 82 -4.10 -7.72 18.29
CA ASN A 82 -3.89 -9.07 18.82
C ASN A 82 -2.57 -9.63 18.27
N LYS A 83 -1.73 -10.21 19.13
CA LYS A 83 -0.30 -10.47 18.85
C LYS A 83 0.04 -11.90 18.40
N THR A 84 -0.84 -12.59 17.67
CA THR A 84 -0.52 -13.97 17.26
C THR A 84 -1.04 -14.31 15.87
N GLY A 85 -0.13 -14.72 14.99
CA GLY A 85 -0.43 -15.41 13.75
C GLY A 85 -0.09 -14.63 12.48
N TRP A 86 -0.36 -15.28 11.35
CA TRP A 86 -0.11 -14.73 10.02
C TRP A 86 -1.24 -13.82 9.57
N GLU A 87 -0.86 -12.61 9.22
CA GLU A 87 -1.77 -11.57 8.76
C GLU A 87 -1.46 -11.19 7.31
N THR A 88 -2.49 -10.86 6.53
CA THR A 88 -2.33 -10.39 5.15
C THR A 88 -2.64 -8.90 5.09
N ILE A 89 -1.74 -8.15 4.47
CA ILE A 89 -1.90 -6.72 4.21
C ILE A 89 -2.08 -6.56 2.70
N GLN A 90 -3.13 -5.85 2.31
CA GLN A 90 -3.47 -5.58 0.93
C GLN A 90 -3.43 -4.07 0.67
N ALA A 91 -2.78 -3.67 -0.43
CA ALA A 91 -2.89 -2.33 -0.97
C ALA A 91 -3.66 -2.37 -2.30
N ASN A 92 -4.67 -1.50 -2.43
CA ASN A 92 -5.38 -1.29 -3.69
C ASN A 92 -4.98 0.07 -4.27
N ILE A 93 -4.57 0.08 -5.53
CA ILE A 93 -4.10 1.26 -6.25
C ILE A 93 -4.96 1.41 -7.51
N ASN A 94 -5.81 2.43 -7.53
CA ASN A 94 -6.64 2.76 -8.68
C ASN A 94 -6.18 4.06 -9.32
N SER A 95 -6.06 4.10 -10.64
CA SER A 95 -5.77 5.30 -11.42
C SER A 95 -6.87 5.54 -12.46
N SER A 96 -7.12 6.82 -12.78
CA SER A 96 -8.07 7.19 -13.82
C SER A 96 -7.61 6.84 -15.24
N ASN A 97 -6.29 6.67 -15.47
CA ASN A 97 -5.73 6.44 -16.81
C ASN A 97 -4.74 5.27 -16.91
N ALA A 98 -4.37 4.62 -15.81
CA ALA A 98 -3.43 3.49 -15.80
C ALA A 98 -4.02 2.19 -15.23
N GLY A 99 -5.31 2.18 -14.85
CA GLY A 99 -6.02 1.00 -14.35
C GLY A 99 -5.87 0.77 -12.85
N ASN A 100 -6.10 -0.48 -12.43
CA ASN A 100 -6.07 -0.91 -11.03
C ASN A 100 -5.00 -1.99 -10.80
N GLN A 101 -4.32 -1.96 -9.65
CA GLN A 101 -3.53 -3.08 -9.14
C GLN A 101 -3.85 -3.34 -7.66
N ILE A 102 -3.86 -4.62 -7.33
CA ILE A 102 -3.96 -5.09 -5.95
C ILE A 102 -2.67 -5.86 -5.66
N ILE A 103 -1.98 -5.46 -4.59
CA ILE A 103 -0.76 -6.12 -4.14
C ILE A 103 -0.91 -6.49 -2.67
N THR A 104 -0.28 -7.60 -2.29
CA THR A 104 -0.40 -8.14 -0.94
C THR A 104 0.96 -8.51 -0.38
N THR A 105 1.11 -8.40 0.94
CA THR A 105 2.21 -9.01 1.69
C THR A 105 1.65 -9.70 2.93
N ARG A 106 2.47 -10.57 3.54
CA ARG A 106 2.13 -11.26 4.78
C ARG A 106 3.12 -10.87 5.88
N VAL A 107 2.59 -10.73 7.09
CA VAL A 107 3.37 -10.46 8.30
C VAL A 107 3.03 -11.50 9.36
N ASN A 108 4.01 -11.94 10.12
CA ASN A 108 3.82 -12.80 11.27
C ASN A 108 3.80 -11.96 12.54
N LEU A 109 2.66 -11.91 13.21
CA LEU A 109 2.52 -11.25 14.50
C LEU A 109 2.96 -12.23 15.60
N THR A 110 3.96 -11.83 16.36
CA THR A 110 4.50 -12.64 17.45
C THR A 110 4.34 -11.91 18.78
N SER A 111 4.19 -12.69 19.85
CA SER A 111 4.36 -12.17 21.20
C SER A 111 5.84 -11.79 21.40
N PRO A 112 6.14 -10.71 22.15
CA PRO A 112 7.50 -10.43 22.61
C PRO A 112 8.12 -11.58 23.38
#